data_AF-A0A3D3EPQ3-F1
#
_entry.id   AF-A0A3D3EPQ3-F1
#
_cell.length_a   1.000
_cell.length_b   1.000
_cell.length_c   1.000
_cell.angle_alpha   90.00
_cell.angle_beta   90.00
_cell.angle_gamma   90.00
#
_symmetry.space_group_name_H-M   'P 1'
#
loop_
_entity.id
_entity.type
_entity.pdbx_description
1 polymer ?
#
loop_
_entity_poly.entity_id
_entity_poly.type
_entity_poly.pdbx_seq_one_letter_code
_entity_poly.pdbx_strand_id
1 'polypeptide(L)'
;LAKEYKTLAVFCSIAAILILLFLPTPIWKGKVLDNIVMTLAYLIGTLFSAAAGKVGMSIATIANQKSAEAATRGIKPSFMSGYRGGAVMGMSVVGSSLLGVALVLMITDNTTALLGFSFGASSLALFAKAGGGIFTKTADISADLVGKVELGIPEDDPRNPAVIADNVGDNVG
;
A
#
# COMPACT_ATOMS: atom_id res chain seq x y z
N LEU A 1 -6.53 -0.53 7.76
CA LEU A 1 -6.14 -1.69 6.91
C LEU A 1 -7.21 -2.72 6.64
N ALA A 2 -7.60 -3.61 7.57
CA ALA A 2 -8.57 -4.67 7.22
C ALA A 2 -9.89 -4.11 6.65
N LYS A 3 -10.36 -2.99 7.21
CA LYS A 3 -11.55 -2.29 6.72
C LYS A 3 -11.34 -1.64 5.35
N GLU A 4 -10.20 -0.99 5.15
CA GLU A 4 -9.81 -0.38 3.88
C GLU A 4 -9.66 -1.44 2.79
N TYR A 5 -8.87 -2.48 3.02
CA TYR A 5 -8.66 -3.58 2.09
C TYR A 5 -9.97 -4.31 1.74
N LYS A 6 -10.93 -4.39 2.67
CA LYS A 6 -12.27 -4.93 2.38
C LYS A 6 -13.01 -4.04 1.39
N THR A 7 -12.97 -2.72 1.54
CA THR A 7 -13.56 -1.77 0.59
C THR A 7 -12.83 -1.81 -0.75
N LEU A 8 -11.50 -1.87 -0.75
CA LEU A 8 -10.69 -1.99 -1.96
C LEU A 8 -10.96 -3.30 -2.69
N ALA A 9 -11.16 -4.41 -1.98
CA ALA A 9 -11.51 -5.68 -2.59
C ALA A 9 -12.85 -5.60 -3.34
N VAL A 10 -13.85 -4.90 -2.80
CA VAL A 10 -15.13 -4.65 -3.50
C VAL A 10 -14.89 -3.81 -4.75
N PHE A 11 -14.15 -2.71 -4.64
CA PHE A 11 -13.82 -1.85 -5.78
C PHE A 11 -13.08 -2.63 -6.88
N CYS A 12 -12.02 -3.35 -6.52
CA CYS A 12 -11.24 -4.16 -7.46
C CYS A 12 -12.07 -5.28 -8.10
N SER A 13 -13.04 -5.86 -7.37
CA SER A 13 -13.95 -6.86 -7.93
C SER A 13 -14.87 -6.25 -8.99
N ILE A 14 -15.42 -5.06 -8.73
CA ILE A 14 -16.26 -4.34 -9.69
C ILE A 14 -15.43 -3.94 -10.92
N ALA A 15 -14.21 -3.41 -10.70
CA ALA A 15 -13.30 -3.06 -11.78
C ALA A 15 -12.90 -4.29 -12.62
N ALA A 16 -12.65 -5.45 -12.00
CA ALA A 16 -12.36 -6.69 -12.70
C ALA A 16 -13.54 -7.14 -13.59
N ILE A 17 -14.79 -7.00 -13.12
CA ILE A 17 -15.98 -7.29 -13.94
C ILE A 17 -16.05 -6.33 -15.14
N LEU A 18 -15.81 -5.04 -14.93
CA LEU A 18 -15.81 -4.05 -16.02
C LEU A 18 -14.70 -4.32 -17.04
N ILE A 19 -13.50 -4.66 -16.58
CA ILE A 19 -12.38 -5.05 -17.46
C ILE A 19 -12.78 -6.27 -18.28
N LEU A 20 -13.34 -7.30 -17.65
CA LEU A 20 -13.78 -8.51 -18.34
C LEU A 20 -14.80 -8.19 -19.44
N LEU A 21 -15.78 -7.32 -19.15
CA LEU A 21 -16.86 -6.97 -20.06
C LEU A 21 -16.42 -6.09 -21.24
N PHE A 22 -15.55 -5.12 -20.99
CA PHE A 22 -15.27 -4.04 -21.95
C PHE A 22 -13.86 -4.07 -22.55
N LEU A 23 -12.87 -4.71 -21.92
CA LEU A 23 -11.45 -4.60 -22.28
C LEU A 23 -10.79 -5.96 -22.55
N PRO A 24 -9.87 -6.04 -23.53
CA PRO A 24 -9.46 -5.00 -24.48
C PRO A 24 -10.50 -4.66 -25.56
N THR A 25 -11.46 -5.55 -25.82
CA THR A 25 -12.61 -5.26 -26.67
C THR A 25 -13.89 -5.78 -25.99
N PRO A 26 -15.08 -5.22 -26.29
CA PRO A 26 -16.32 -5.70 -25.70
C PRO A 26 -16.52 -7.19 -25.98
N ILE A 27 -16.94 -7.97 -24.96
CA ILE A 27 -17.11 -9.44 -25.05
C ILE A 27 -17.94 -9.84 -26.29
N TRP A 28 -18.92 -9.03 -26.68
CA TRP A 28 -19.80 -9.33 -27.82
C TRP A 28 -19.18 -9.12 -29.20
N LYS A 29 -17.98 -8.53 -29.29
CA LYS A 29 -17.26 -8.29 -30.56
C LYS A 29 -15.85 -8.86 -30.59
N GLY A 30 -15.30 -9.23 -29.43
CA GLY A 30 -13.89 -9.60 -29.24
C GLY A 30 -13.64 -11.09 -29.03
N LYS A 31 -12.35 -11.43 -28.86
CA LYS A 31 -11.92 -12.75 -28.37
C LYS A 31 -12.06 -12.77 -26.85
N VAL A 32 -12.95 -13.62 -26.34
CA VAL A 32 -13.21 -13.76 -24.89
C VAL A 32 -11.95 -14.12 -24.10
N LEU A 33 -11.02 -14.86 -24.72
CA LEU A 33 -9.77 -15.29 -24.07
C LEU A 33 -8.89 -14.10 -23.65
N ASP A 34 -8.78 -13.07 -24.49
CA ASP A 34 -7.92 -11.91 -24.22
C ASP A 34 -8.46 -11.08 -23.05
N ASN A 35 -9.79 -10.96 -22.94
CA ASN A 35 -10.46 -10.29 -21.82
C ASN A 35 -10.23 -11.04 -20.50
N ILE A 36 -10.31 -12.37 -20.52
CA ILE A 36 -10.05 -13.21 -19.33
C ILE A 36 -8.60 -13.04 -18.87
N VAL A 37 -7.65 -13.12 -19.81
CA VAL A 37 -6.22 -12.95 -19.53
C VAL A 37 -5.92 -11.58 -18.94
N MET A 38 -6.48 -10.50 -19.51
CA MET A 38 -6.30 -9.14 -18.99
C MET A 38 -6.90 -8.97 -17.58
N THR A 39 -8.06 -9.57 -17.34
CA THR A 39 -8.71 -9.56 -16.02
C THR A 39 -7.90 -10.33 -14.98
N LEU A 40 -7.35 -11.49 -15.35
CA LEU A 40 -6.46 -12.25 -14.47
C LEU A 40 -5.18 -11.47 -14.17
N ALA A 41 -4.57 -10.84 -15.18
CA ALA A 41 -3.39 -10.00 -14.98
C ALA A 41 -3.69 -8.83 -14.02
N TYR A 42 -4.85 -8.17 -14.16
CA TYR A 42 -5.33 -7.15 -13.24
C TYR A 42 -5.46 -7.65 -11.79
N LEU A 43 -6.07 -8.81 -11.59
CA LEU A 43 -6.23 -9.40 -10.25
C LEU A 43 -4.89 -9.76 -9.63
N ILE A 44 -3.96 -10.33 -10.41
CA ILE A 44 -2.61 -10.65 -9.96
C ILE A 44 -1.85 -9.38 -9.56
N GLY A 45 -1.92 -8.32 -10.37
CA GLY A 45 -1.29 -7.03 -10.05
C GLY A 45 -1.86 -6.40 -8.78
N THR A 46 -3.18 -6.46 -8.61
CA THR A 46 -3.88 -6.01 -7.39
C THR A 46 -3.40 -6.81 -6.17
N LEU A 47 -3.31 -8.13 -6.27
CA LEU A 47 -2.87 -9.00 -5.19
C LEU A 47 -1.42 -8.73 -4.78
N PHE A 48 -0.53 -8.54 -5.76
CA PHE A 48 0.87 -8.22 -5.53
C PHE A 48 1.03 -6.87 -4.81
N SER A 49 0.30 -5.85 -5.25
CA SER A 49 0.27 -4.54 -4.61
C SER A 49 -0.24 -4.63 -3.16
N ALA A 50 -1.33 -5.39 -2.94
CA ALA A 50 -1.90 -5.62 -1.62
C ALA A 50 -0.90 -6.32 -0.67
N ALA A 51 -0.21 -7.35 -1.18
CA ALA A 51 0.78 -8.11 -0.44
C ALA A 51 2.01 -7.25 -0.09
N ALA A 52 2.52 -6.47 -1.05
CA ALA A 52 3.65 -5.57 -0.84
C ALA A 52 3.32 -4.51 0.23
N GLY A 53 2.13 -3.92 0.18
CA GLY A 53 1.65 -3.00 1.21
C GLY A 53 1.62 -3.66 2.59
N LYS A 54 1.04 -4.87 2.70
CA LYS A 54 0.96 -5.60 3.98
C LYS A 54 2.33 -5.93 4.58
N VAL A 55 3.28 -6.35 3.75
CA VAL A 55 4.67 -6.59 4.18
C VAL A 55 5.32 -5.30 4.64
N GLY A 56 5.18 -4.21 3.87
CA GLY A 56 5.73 -2.90 4.20
C GLY A 56 5.31 -2.43 5.59
N MET A 57 4.01 -2.49 5.89
CA MET A 57 3.48 -2.04 7.18
C MET A 57 3.93 -2.93 8.34
N SER A 58 3.94 -4.26 8.15
CA SER A 58 4.44 -5.17 9.18
C SER A 58 5.91 -4.86 9.51
N ILE A 59 6.73 -4.59 8.51
CA ILE A 59 8.14 -4.25 8.73
C ILE A 59 8.28 -2.86 9.35
N ALA A 60 7.48 -1.87 8.94
CA ALA A 60 7.48 -0.53 9.53
C ALA A 60 7.20 -0.59 11.05
N THR A 61 6.13 -1.28 11.46
CA THR A 61 5.80 -1.42 12.89
C THR A 61 6.92 -2.07 13.72
N ILE A 62 7.60 -3.08 13.16
CA ILE A 62 8.74 -3.74 13.83
C ILE A 62 9.97 -2.83 13.85
N ALA A 63 10.24 -2.14 12.75
CA ALA A 63 11.37 -1.24 12.62
C ALA A 63 11.25 -0.03 13.56
N ASN A 64 10.05 0.50 13.76
CA ASN A 64 9.78 1.62 14.67
C ASN A 64 10.13 1.26 16.12
N GLN A 65 9.63 0.12 16.61
CA GLN A 65 9.96 -0.36 17.95
C GLN A 65 11.47 -0.60 18.13
N LYS A 66 12.12 -1.23 17.14
CA LYS A 66 13.57 -1.46 17.18
C LYS A 66 14.37 -0.17 17.09
N SER A 67 13.90 0.82 16.35
CA SER A 67 14.53 2.13 16.21
C SER A 67 14.48 2.91 17.52
N ALA A 68 13.33 2.87 18.22
CA ALA A 68 13.16 3.48 19.53
C ALA A 68 14.07 2.82 20.58
N GLU A 69 14.12 1.49 20.65
CA GLU A 69 15.01 0.78 21.57
C GLU A 69 16.49 1.04 21.24
N ALA A 70 16.86 1.05 19.96
CA ALA A 70 18.23 1.32 19.54
C ALA A 70 18.67 2.76 19.82
N ALA A 71 17.73 3.72 19.89
CA ALA A 71 18.04 5.11 20.23
C ALA A 71 18.61 5.26 21.64
N THR A 72 18.27 4.34 22.58
CA THR A 72 18.88 4.30 23.92
C THR A 72 20.39 4.06 23.89
N ARG A 73 20.90 3.46 22.82
CA ARG A 73 22.33 3.14 22.59
C ARG A 73 23.02 4.14 21.66
N GLY A 74 22.29 5.15 21.18
CA GLY A 74 22.79 6.23 20.32
C GLY A 74 22.15 6.28 18.93
N ILE A 75 22.51 7.33 18.19
CA ILE A 75 21.88 7.68 16.90
C ILE A 75 22.24 6.67 15.80
N LYS A 76 23.51 6.26 15.71
CA LYS A 76 23.98 5.34 14.67
C LYS A 76 23.22 3.99 14.65
N PRO A 77 23.04 3.27 15.78
CA PRO A 77 22.26 2.03 15.76
C PRO A 77 20.77 2.25 15.48
N SER A 78 20.17 3.35 15.96
CA SER A 78 18.78 3.73 15.66
C SER A 78 18.56 3.96 14.17
N PHE A 79 19.43 4.77 13.55
CA PHE A 79 19.41 5.03 12.11
C PHE A 79 19.53 3.73 11.29
N MET A 80 20.45 2.84 11.67
CA MET A 80 20.63 1.57 10.96
C MET A 80 19.40 0.64 11.08
N SER A 81 18.66 0.71 12.19
CA SER A 81 17.41 -0.03 12.35
C SER A 81 16.34 0.49 11.38
N GLY A 82 16.11 1.80 11.38
CA GLY A 82 15.15 2.45 10.47
C GLY A 82 15.51 2.24 8.99
N TYR A 83 16.78 2.46 8.62
CA TYR A 83 17.26 2.29 7.26
C TYR A 83 17.06 0.87 6.73
N ARG A 84 17.37 -0.15 7.55
CA ARG A 84 17.14 -1.56 7.19
C ARG A 84 15.66 -1.89 7.06
N GLY A 85 14.81 -1.31 7.92
CA GLY A 85 13.35 -1.43 7.79
C GLY A 85 12.85 -0.89 6.45
N GLY A 86 13.27 0.32 6.09
CA GLY A 86 12.94 0.93 4.80
C GLY A 86 13.48 0.14 3.59
N ALA A 87 14.71 -0.39 3.70
CA ALA A 87 15.30 -1.20 2.63
C ALA A 87 14.49 -2.48 2.35
N VAL A 88 13.98 -3.16 3.39
CA VAL A 88 13.13 -4.35 3.22
C VAL A 88 11.81 -4.00 2.52
N MET A 89 11.18 -2.88 2.89
CA MET A 89 9.98 -2.40 2.20
C MET A 89 10.27 -2.11 0.72
N GLY A 90 11.34 -1.36 0.42
CA GLY A 90 11.73 -1.02 -0.95
C GLY A 90 12.02 -2.26 -1.80
N MET A 91 12.81 -3.20 -1.28
CA MET A 91 13.12 -4.46 -1.97
C MET A 91 11.89 -5.33 -2.19
N SER A 92 10.93 -5.35 -1.24
CA SER A 92 9.69 -6.10 -1.38
C SER A 92 8.79 -5.53 -2.47
N VAL A 93 8.66 -4.20 -2.56
CA VAL A 93 7.86 -3.53 -3.59
C VAL A 93 8.50 -3.71 -4.97
N VAL A 94 9.79 -3.40 -5.10
CA VAL A 94 10.50 -3.52 -6.39
C VAL A 94 10.56 -4.99 -6.84
N GLY A 95 10.92 -5.90 -5.94
CA GLY A 95 11.02 -7.33 -6.24
C GLY A 95 9.69 -7.94 -6.65
N SER A 96 8.60 -7.65 -5.93
CA SER A 96 7.27 -8.14 -6.31
C SER A 96 6.80 -7.54 -7.64
N SER A 97 7.01 -6.25 -7.89
CA SER A 97 6.62 -5.61 -9.15
C SER A 97 7.34 -6.19 -10.36
N LEU A 98 8.67 -6.37 -10.29
CA LEU A 98 9.48 -6.93 -11.36
C LEU A 98 9.12 -8.40 -11.60
N LEU A 99 8.95 -9.19 -10.53
CA LEU A 99 8.57 -10.59 -10.64
C LEU A 99 7.17 -10.73 -11.26
N GLY A 100 6.21 -9.90 -10.85
CA GLY A 100 4.86 -9.90 -11.43
C GLY A 100 4.85 -9.54 -12.91
N VAL A 101 5.58 -8.48 -13.30
CA VAL A 101 5.74 -8.08 -14.71
C VAL A 101 6.40 -9.19 -15.53
N ALA A 102 7.49 -9.78 -15.03
CA ALA A 102 8.19 -10.85 -15.73
C ALA A 102 7.31 -12.09 -15.93
N LEU A 103 6.58 -12.52 -14.88
CA LEU A 103 5.68 -13.66 -14.97
C LEU A 103 4.54 -13.44 -15.97
N VAL A 104 3.91 -12.26 -15.94
CA VAL A 104 2.82 -11.94 -16.89
C VAL A 104 3.32 -11.98 -18.33
N LEU A 105 4.51 -11.42 -18.59
CA LEU A 105 5.10 -11.42 -19.92
C LEU A 105 5.51 -12.83 -20.38
N MET A 106 6.16 -13.62 -19.51
CA MET A 106 6.60 -14.98 -19.85
C MET A 106 5.45 -15.94 -20.12
N ILE A 107 4.32 -15.80 -19.42
CA ILE A 107 3.16 -16.70 -19.55
C ILE A 107 2.29 -16.30 -20.74
N THR A 108 2.12 -14.99 -20.97
CA THR A 108 1.13 -14.50 -21.91
C THR A 108 1.73 -14.07 -23.26
N ASP A 109 3.01 -13.70 -23.27
CA ASP A 109 3.71 -13.08 -24.41
C ASP A 109 2.95 -11.90 -25.04
N ASN A 110 2.10 -11.23 -24.25
CA ASN A 110 1.19 -10.19 -24.69
C ASN A 110 1.35 -8.93 -23.83
N THR A 111 1.77 -7.85 -24.48
CA THR A 111 1.97 -6.53 -23.85
C THR A 111 0.66 -5.90 -23.37
N THR A 112 -0.48 -6.30 -23.92
CA THR A 112 -1.81 -5.82 -23.48
C THR A 112 -2.18 -6.35 -22.10
N ALA A 113 -1.80 -7.59 -21.78
CA ALA A 113 -2.02 -8.16 -20.45
C ALA A 113 -1.19 -7.45 -19.37
N LEU A 114 0.00 -6.97 -19.73
CA LEU A 114 0.86 -6.19 -18.86
C LEU A 114 0.23 -4.84 -18.47
N LEU A 115 -0.55 -4.22 -19.37
CA LEU A 115 -1.35 -3.04 -19.03
C LEU A 115 -2.40 -3.37 -17.96
N GLY A 116 -3.04 -4.54 -18.05
CA GLY A 116 -3.97 -5.04 -17.03
C GLY A 116 -3.30 -5.18 -15.66
N PHE A 117 -2.12 -5.82 -15.61
CA PHE A 117 -1.33 -5.94 -14.38
C PHE A 117 -0.96 -4.58 -13.78
N SER A 118 -0.42 -3.67 -14.60
CA SER A 118 -0.02 -2.33 -14.18
C SER A 118 -1.22 -1.54 -13.64
N PHE A 119 -2.37 -1.63 -14.30
CA PHE A 119 -3.61 -1.01 -13.86
C PHE A 119 -4.09 -1.56 -12.51
N GLY A 120 -4.04 -2.88 -12.32
CA GLY A 120 -4.35 -3.53 -11.05
C GLY A 120 -3.48 -3.03 -9.90
N ALA A 121 -2.17 -3.11 -10.09
CA ALA A 121 -1.19 -2.69 -9.09
C ALA A 121 -1.35 -1.20 -8.71
N SER A 122 -1.53 -0.34 -9.71
CA SER A 122 -1.68 1.12 -9.52
C SER A 122 -3.02 1.49 -8.87
N SER A 123 -4.11 0.81 -9.24
CA SER A 123 -5.44 1.10 -8.69
C SER A 123 -5.49 0.89 -7.18
N LEU A 124 -4.95 -0.23 -6.69
CA LEU A 124 -4.89 -0.49 -5.25
C LEU A 124 -3.95 0.48 -4.55
N ALA A 125 -2.77 0.76 -5.13
CA ALA A 125 -1.80 1.67 -4.55
C ALA A 125 -2.33 3.11 -4.44
N LEU A 126 -3.11 3.57 -5.43
CA LEU A 126 -3.73 4.89 -5.42
C LEU A 126 -4.66 5.06 -4.22
N PHE A 127 -5.58 4.12 -4.03
CA PHE A 127 -6.53 4.23 -2.94
C PHE A 127 -5.90 3.96 -1.57
N ALA A 128 -4.92 3.06 -1.48
CA ALA A 128 -4.18 2.84 -0.25
C ALA A 128 -3.46 4.13 0.20
N LYS A 129 -2.76 4.81 -0.71
CA LYS A 129 -2.09 6.08 -0.41
C LYS A 129 -3.08 7.20 -0.07
N ALA A 130 -4.19 7.30 -0.80
CA ALA A 130 -5.19 8.32 -0.53
C ALA A 130 -5.92 8.08 0.80
N GLY A 131 -6.35 6.85 1.05
CA GLY A 131 -7.05 6.45 2.27
C GLY A 131 -6.17 6.55 3.51
N GLY A 132 -4.98 5.97 3.46
CA GLY A 132 -3.99 6.08 4.52
C GLY A 132 -3.52 7.53 4.73
N GLY A 133 -3.28 8.27 3.65
CA GLY A 133 -2.91 9.69 3.68
C GLY A 133 -3.93 10.60 4.37
N ILE A 134 -5.22 10.40 4.10
CA ILE A 134 -6.30 11.11 4.80
C ILE A 134 -6.30 10.75 6.28
N PHE A 135 -6.13 9.46 6.61
CA PHE A 135 -6.13 8.99 7.99
C PHE A 135 -4.98 9.60 8.81
N THR A 136 -3.73 9.52 8.32
CA THR A 136 -2.56 10.11 9.00
C THR A 136 -2.71 11.62 9.15
N LYS A 137 -2.98 12.36 8.07
CA LYS A 137 -2.98 13.82 8.14
C LYS A 137 -4.10 14.41 8.97
N THR A 138 -5.25 13.74 9.03
CA THR A 138 -6.32 14.18 9.92
C THR A 138 -5.95 13.96 11.39
N ALA A 139 -5.28 12.86 11.71
CA ALA A 139 -4.83 12.56 13.08
C ALA A 139 -3.69 13.50 13.52
N ASP A 140 -2.67 13.65 12.70
CA ASP A 140 -1.50 14.53 12.86
C ASP A 140 -1.95 15.98 13.18
N ILE A 141 -2.75 16.59 12.29
CA ILE A 141 -3.24 17.97 12.47
C ILE A 141 -4.08 18.11 13.76
N SER A 142 -4.92 17.12 14.08
CA SER A 142 -5.76 17.18 15.27
C SER A 142 -4.93 17.03 16.55
N ALA A 143 -3.93 16.15 16.55
CA ALA A 143 -3.04 15.91 17.68
C ALA A 143 -2.18 17.14 17.97
N ASP A 144 -1.56 17.69 16.94
CA ASP A 144 -0.64 18.81 17.06
C ASP A 144 -1.31 20.12 17.42
N LEU A 145 -2.45 20.43 16.81
CA LEU A 145 -3.12 21.71 17.03
C LEU A 145 -3.65 21.81 18.48
N VAL A 146 -4.35 20.77 18.94
CA VAL A 146 -4.89 20.77 20.31
C VAL A 146 -3.79 20.57 21.35
N GLY A 147 -2.84 19.65 21.09
CA GLY A 147 -1.77 19.34 22.03
C GLY A 147 -0.77 20.49 22.18
N LYS A 148 -0.09 20.85 21.09
CA LYS A 148 1.01 21.82 21.13
C LYS A 148 0.52 23.26 21.23
N VAL A 149 -0.53 23.62 20.47
CA VAL A 149 -0.94 25.04 20.33
C VAL A 149 -1.94 25.46 21.40
N GLU A 150 -2.96 24.65 21.68
CA GLU A 150 -4.00 25.03 22.66
C GLU A 150 -3.61 24.68 24.10
N LEU A 151 -3.10 23.47 24.33
CA LEU A 151 -2.82 22.96 25.68
C LEU A 151 -1.36 23.13 26.10
N GLY A 152 -0.46 23.44 25.16
CA GLY A 152 0.97 23.60 25.43
C GLY A 152 1.66 22.33 25.93
N ILE A 153 1.10 21.14 25.64
CA ILE A 153 1.73 19.86 25.98
C ILE A 153 2.71 19.43 24.87
N PRO A 154 3.74 18.63 25.20
CA PRO A 154 4.67 18.11 24.20
C PRO A 154 4.00 17.34 23.06
N GLU A 155 4.70 17.25 21.93
CA GLU A 155 4.39 16.32 20.84
C GLU A 155 4.37 14.88 21.34
N ASP A 156 3.50 14.05 20.76
CA ASP A 156 3.34 12.63 21.13
C ASP A 156 3.09 12.38 22.63
N ASP A 157 2.57 13.37 23.36
CA ASP A 157 2.29 13.22 24.78
C ASP A 157 1.20 12.15 25.00
N PRO A 158 1.43 11.17 25.89
CA PRO A 158 0.49 10.06 26.12
C PRO A 158 -0.87 10.51 26.67
N ARG A 159 -1.01 11.76 27.13
CA ARG A 159 -2.29 12.35 27.56
C ARG A 159 -3.16 12.79 26.38
N ASN A 160 -2.58 12.97 25.19
CA ASN A 160 -3.30 13.38 24.00
C ASN A 160 -3.97 12.15 23.34
N PRO A 161 -5.31 12.10 23.26
CA PRO A 161 -6.02 10.92 22.73
C PRO A 161 -5.78 10.68 21.24
N ALA A 162 -5.30 11.67 20.49
CA ALA A 162 -5.07 11.55 19.05
C ALA A 162 -3.72 10.89 18.71
N VAL A 163 -2.77 10.82 19.64
CA VAL A 163 -1.38 10.36 19.39
C VAL A 163 -1.32 8.91 18.93
N ILE A 164 -2.22 8.04 19.40
CA ILE A 164 -2.29 6.65 18.91
C ILE A 164 -2.74 6.62 17.46
N ALA A 165 -3.71 7.46 17.07
CA ALA A 165 -4.19 7.52 15.69
C ALA A 165 -3.12 8.09 14.76
N ASP A 166 -2.34 9.06 15.22
CA ASP A 166 -1.23 9.67 14.49
C ASP A 166 -0.13 8.65 14.17
N ASN A 167 0.41 8.01 15.22
CA ASN A 167 1.44 6.97 15.08
C ASN A 167 0.95 5.74 14.30
N VAL A 168 -0.34 5.38 14.40
CA VAL A 168 -0.93 4.35 13.54
C VAL A 168 -0.99 4.83 12.09
N GLY A 169 -1.35 6.09 11.87
CA GLY A 169 -1.42 6.72 10.56
C GLY A 169 -0.11 6.68 9.81
N ASP A 170 1.01 6.93 10.48
CA ASP A 170 2.36 6.84 9.88
C ASP A 170 2.71 5.47 9.31
N ASN A 171 2.07 4.42 9.82
CA ASN A 171 2.26 3.06 9.33
C ASN A 171 1.22 2.65 8.28
N VAL A 172 0.15 3.42 8.11
CA VAL A 172 -1.00 3.06 7.24
C VAL A 172 -1.03 3.89 5.96
N GLY A 173 -0.49 5.13 5.98
CA GLY A 173 -0.32 6.00 4.80
C GLY A 173 0.82 5.58 3.89
#